data_AF-A0A1J5LAS2-F1
#
_entry.id   AF-A0A1J5LAS2-F1
#
_cell.length_a   1.000
_cell.length_b   1.000
_cell.length_c   1.000
_cell.angle_alpha   90.00
_cell.angle_beta   90.00
_cell.angle_gamma   90.00
#
_symmetry.space_group_name_H-M   'P 1'
#
loop_
_entity.id
_entity.type
_entity.pdbx_description
1 polymer ?
#
loop_
_entity_poly.entity_id
_entity_poly.type
_entity_poly.pdbx_seq_one_letter_code
_entity_poly.pdbx_strand_id
1 'polypeptide(L)'
;MAEQKAQEEAEAQAKLLAEQKAQEEAEAQAKLLAEQKAQEEAEAQAKLLAEQKAQEEAEAQAKLLAEQKAQEEEKAKEELITKPKDKVGKEMLALSQQTDSDKASQNQLLEQFNAIINVKNQDLKDLKEENDLSEQGVTVAPKPFKSISAENKVLNQIKTDLDNTIENRNKTIKELQELYEDNIETDTIYNEEVFLFYRKKLKQLKTEQAEAMALKTDLEVSLKKIRFETNIERKRRIKRAAFDNEEKRYAQDRSALERIKRNTVVTNDNSQPEDFDIGEKPSKNIQILKNVKNVENGYYLIIAIHSNKSKRDEFLTKVVSTGDKTIDFFFDVNTSKYYIYTKKLNSINEANYAIKNKTTKPYNTNMSLVKIEN
;
A
#
# COMPACT_ATOMS: atom_id res chain seq x y z
N MET A 1 95.36 101.45 -22.34
CA MET A 1 95.16 100.45 -21.26
C MET A 1 93.81 100.58 -20.53
N ALA A 2 93.10 101.72 -20.56
CA ALA A 2 91.72 101.80 -20.05
C ALA A 2 90.65 101.34 -21.07
N GLU A 3 90.91 101.57 -22.36
CA GLU A 3 89.99 101.25 -23.47
C GLU A 3 89.87 99.73 -23.74
N GLN A 4 90.96 98.98 -23.65
CA GLN A 4 90.96 97.51 -23.87
C GLN A 4 90.19 96.74 -22.80
N LYS A 5 90.26 97.17 -21.53
CA LYS A 5 89.50 96.52 -20.43
C LYS A 5 88.00 96.76 -20.55
N ALA A 6 87.58 97.95 -20.97
CA ALA A 6 86.18 98.28 -21.20
C ALA A 6 85.60 97.54 -22.43
N GLN A 7 86.42 97.30 -23.47
CA GLN A 7 86.04 96.50 -24.63
C GLN A 7 85.88 95.01 -24.28
N GLU A 8 86.80 94.43 -23.54
CA GLU A 8 86.72 93.02 -23.09
C GLU A 8 85.54 92.79 -22.13
N GLU A 9 85.26 93.71 -21.20
CA GLU A 9 84.08 93.62 -20.31
C GLU A 9 82.76 93.78 -21.09
N ALA A 10 82.68 94.69 -22.07
CA ALA A 10 81.50 94.84 -22.91
C ALA A 10 81.27 93.62 -23.81
N GLU A 11 82.33 93.02 -24.35
CA GLU A 11 82.25 91.83 -25.19
C GLU A 11 81.91 90.56 -24.37
N ALA A 12 82.42 90.45 -23.15
CA ALA A 12 82.06 89.39 -22.21
C ALA A 12 80.61 89.51 -21.72
N GLN A 13 80.13 90.72 -21.38
CA GLN A 13 78.73 90.95 -21.04
C GLN A 13 77.81 90.68 -22.23
N ALA A 14 78.17 91.09 -23.45
CA ALA A 14 77.40 90.82 -24.65
C ALA A 14 77.29 89.31 -24.96
N LYS A 15 78.38 88.55 -24.79
CA LYS A 15 78.36 87.09 -24.93
C LYS A 15 77.49 86.42 -23.86
N LEU A 16 77.58 86.86 -22.60
CA LEU A 16 76.79 86.30 -21.50
C LEU A 16 75.29 86.60 -21.65
N LEU A 17 74.94 87.79 -22.13
CA LEU A 17 73.55 88.16 -22.45
C LEU A 17 73.00 87.39 -23.67
N ALA A 18 73.84 87.13 -24.67
CA ALA A 18 73.46 86.31 -25.81
C ALA A 18 73.29 84.84 -25.43
N GLU A 19 74.16 84.30 -24.57
CA GLU A 19 74.07 82.94 -24.04
C GLU A 19 72.86 82.77 -23.11
N GLN A 20 72.57 83.74 -22.24
CA GLN A 20 71.35 83.77 -21.42
C GLN A 20 70.08 83.83 -22.27
N LYS A 21 70.03 84.70 -23.29
CA LYS A 21 68.88 84.74 -24.21
C LYS A 21 68.71 83.43 -24.98
N ALA A 22 69.80 82.80 -25.44
CA ALA A 22 69.75 81.51 -26.11
C ALA A 22 69.28 80.39 -25.17
N GLN A 23 69.69 80.39 -23.91
CA GLN A 23 69.22 79.44 -22.90
C GLN A 23 67.75 79.67 -22.54
N GLU A 24 67.32 80.91 -22.32
CA GLU A 24 65.92 81.25 -22.05
C GLU A 24 65.01 80.90 -23.23
N GLU A 25 65.44 81.16 -24.46
CA GLU A 25 64.68 80.81 -25.67
C GLU A 25 64.60 79.29 -25.87
N ALA A 26 65.70 78.56 -25.62
CA ALA A 26 65.70 77.10 -25.64
C ALA A 26 64.83 76.48 -24.54
N GLU A 27 64.84 77.04 -23.32
CA GLU A 27 63.99 76.58 -22.21
C GLU A 27 62.50 76.90 -22.48
N ALA A 28 62.20 78.07 -23.05
CA ALA A 28 60.84 78.44 -23.44
C ALA A 28 60.30 77.52 -24.56
N GLN A 29 61.12 77.21 -25.59
CA GLN A 29 60.75 76.27 -26.64
C GLN A 29 60.57 74.84 -26.10
N ALA A 30 61.44 74.40 -25.17
CA ALA A 30 61.32 73.09 -24.53
C ALA A 30 60.05 72.97 -23.68
N LYS A 31 59.68 74.02 -22.93
CA LYS A 31 58.41 74.08 -22.16
C LYS A 31 57.20 74.04 -23.08
N LEU A 32 57.21 74.81 -24.16
CA LEU A 32 56.08 74.85 -25.12
C LEU A 32 55.90 73.52 -25.85
N LEU A 33 56.98 72.86 -26.25
CA LEU A 33 56.94 71.50 -26.82
C LEU A 33 56.46 70.46 -25.81
N ALA A 34 56.86 70.56 -24.53
CA ALA A 34 56.40 69.67 -23.48
C ALA A 34 54.91 69.88 -23.18
N GLU A 35 54.44 71.12 -23.16
CA GLU A 35 53.02 71.46 -22.97
C GLU A 35 52.16 71.01 -24.16
N GLN A 36 52.62 71.22 -25.39
CA GLN A 36 51.95 70.72 -26.60
C GLN A 36 51.85 69.19 -26.59
N LYS A 37 52.94 68.47 -26.28
CA LYS A 37 52.92 67.01 -26.16
C LYS A 37 51.97 66.54 -25.06
N ALA A 38 51.95 67.21 -23.91
CA ALA A 38 51.04 66.87 -22.81
C ALA A 38 49.57 67.11 -23.18
N GLN A 39 49.27 68.20 -23.92
CA GLN A 39 47.92 68.48 -24.42
C GLN A 39 47.49 67.46 -25.49
N GLU A 40 48.35 67.14 -26.46
CA GLU A 40 48.08 66.14 -27.49
C GLU A 40 47.87 64.73 -26.88
N GLU A 41 48.69 64.35 -25.90
CA GLU A 41 48.55 63.08 -25.19
C GLU A 41 47.26 63.04 -24.35
N ALA A 42 46.91 64.13 -23.66
CA ALA A 42 45.64 64.23 -22.92
C ALA A 42 44.42 64.19 -23.86
N GLU A 43 44.47 64.85 -25.01
CA GLU A 43 43.40 64.81 -26.01
C GLU A 43 43.27 63.42 -26.65
N ALA A 44 44.39 62.76 -26.95
CA ALA A 44 44.40 61.39 -27.47
C ALA A 44 43.83 60.39 -26.46
N GLN A 45 44.21 60.49 -25.17
CA GLN A 45 43.65 59.67 -24.10
C GLN A 45 42.15 59.94 -23.89
N ALA A 46 41.72 61.20 -23.93
CA ALA A 46 40.32 61.57 -23.82
C ALA A 46 39.47 61.01 -24.97
N LYS A 47 39.97 61.07 -26.21
CA LYS A 47 39.32 60.47 -27.38
C LYS A 47 39.23 58.95 -27.27
N LEU A 48 40.30 58.28 -26.87
CA LEU A 48 40.33 56.83 -26.71
C LEU A 48 39.37 56.35 -25.61
N LEU A 49 39.29 57.07 -24.48
CA LEU A 49 38.37 56.73 -23.39
C LEU A 49 36.90 57.01 -23.76
N ALA A 50 36.64 58.06 -24.56
CA ALA A 50 35.31 58.32 -25.11
C ALA A 50 34.89 57.25 -26.13
N GLU A 51 35.80 56.82 -27.00
CA GLU A 51 35.57 55.74 -27.96
C GLU A 51 35.34 54.40 -27.27
N GLN A 52 36.15 54.04 -26.28
CA GLN A 52 35.95 52.83 -25.46
C GLN A 52 34.61 52.84 -24.75
N LYS A 53 34.21 53.95 -24.11
CA LYS A 53 32.90 54.06 -23.47
C LYS A 53 31.75 53.92 -24.48
N ALA A 54 31.88 54.52 -25.65
CA ALA A 54 30.87 54.40 -26.71
C ALA A 54 30.76 52.96 -27.23
N GLN A 55 31.88 52.24 -27.38
CA GLN A 55 31.91 50.83 -27.76
C GLN A 55 31.29 49.93 -26.66
N GLU A 56 31.68 50.12 -25.40
CA GLU A 56 31.12 49.36 -24.26
C GLU A 56 29.62 49.58 -24.10
N GLU A 57 29.15 50.83 -24.25
CA GLU A 57 27.73 51.14 -24.20
C GLU A 57 26.96 50.53 -25.38
N ALA A 58 27.52 50.59 -26.60
CA ALA A 58 26.92 49.95 -27.77
C ALA A 58 26.87 48.42 -27.63
N GLU A 59 27.93 47.78 -27.10
CA GLU A 59 27.95 46.35 -26.82
C GLU A 59 26.94 45.96 -25.72
N ALA A 60 26.84 46.76 -24.65
CA ALA A 60 25.88 46.52 -23.58
C ALA A 60 24.43 46.64 -24.08
N GLN A 61 24.13 47.65 -24.89
CA GLN A 61 22.81 47.81 -25.53
C GLN A 61 22.52 46.66 -26.50
N ALA A 62 23.50 46.22 -27.30
CA ALA A 62 23.34 45.09 -28.21
C ALA A 62 23.06 43.78 -27.46
N LYS A 63 23.76 43.52 -26.34
CA LYS A 63 23.50 42.36 -25.47
C LYS A 63 22.11 42.40 -24.86
N LEU A 64 21.69 43.55 -24.33
CA LEU A 64 20.37 43.72 -23.72
C LEU A 64 19.25 43.52 -24.76
N LEU A 65 19.42 44.03 -25.98
CA LEU A 65 18.45 43.84 -27.06
C LEU A 65 18.41 42.39 -27.55
N ALA A 66 19.55 41.70 -27.59
CA ALA A 66 19.61 40.27 -27.90
C ALA A 66 18.91 39.43 -26.80
N GLU A 67 19.12 39.77 -25.53
CA GLU A 67 18.46 39.10 -24.40
C GLU A 67 16.94 39.34 -24.41
N GLN A 68 16.50 40.58 -24.62
CA GLN A 68 15.07 40.91 -24.75
C GLN A 68 14.43 40.13 -25.90
N LYS A 69 15.08 40.09 -27.06
CA LYS A 69 14.59 39.30 -28.21
C LYS A 69 14.51 37.81 -27.87
N ALA A 70 15.50 37.25 -27.19
CA ALA A 70 15.46 35.85 -26.78
C ALA A 70 14.31 35.55 -25.81
N GLN A 71 14.06 36.45 -24.83
CA GLN A 71 12.94 36.33 -23.90
C GLN A 71 11.58 36.49 -24.59
N GLU A 72 11.46 37.42 -25.55
CA GLU A 72 10.24 37.58 -26.36
C GLU A 72 9.99 36.36 -27.24
N GLU A 73 11.03 35.79 -27.84
CA GLU A 73 10.95 34.56 -28.62
C GLU A 73 10.47 33.42 -27.72
N GLU A 74 11.08 33.20 -26.55
CA GLU A 74 10.68 32.15 -25.60
C GLU A 74 9.22 32.30 -25.13
N LYS A 75 8.78 33.53 -24.83
CA LYS A 75 7.38 33.81 -24.50
C LYS A 75 6.44 33.51 -25.66
N ALA A 76 6.82 33.87 -26.88
CA ALA A 76 6.01 33.56 -28.07
C ALA A 76 5.88 32.04 -28.25
N LYS A 77 6.95 31.27 -27.97
CA LYS A 77 6.94 29.79 -27.98
C LYS A 77 6.00 29.22 -26.93
N GLU A 78 6.03 29.75 -25.71
CA GLU A 78 5.14 29.34 -24.63
C GLU A 78 3.67 29.67 -24.93
N GLU A 79 3.38 30.83 -25.51
CA GLU A 79 2.02 31.22 -25.90
C GLU A 79 1.43 30.30 -26.97
N LEU A 80 2.24 29.75 -27.88
CA LEU A 80 1.78 28.77 -28.87
C LEU A 80 1.25 27.48 -28.23
N ILE A 81 1.77 27.10 -27.07
CA ILE A 81 1.37 25.89 -26.34
C ILE A 81 0.21 26.20 -25.39
N THR A 82 0.29 27.33 -24.67
CA THR A 82 -0.65 27.68 -23.60
C THR A 82 -1.91 28.40 -24.09
N LYS A 83 -1.82 29.10 -25.23
CA LYS A 83 -2.92 29.84 -25.86
C LYS A 83 -2.97 29.58 -27.37
N PRO A 84 -3.11 28.31 -27.79
CA PRO A 84 -3.19 27.96 -29.20
C PRO A 84 -4.39 28.65 -29.84
N LYS A 85 -4.17 29.23 -31.03
CA LYS A 85 -5.21 29.97 -31.76
C LYS A 85 -6.04 29.05 -32.65
N ASP A 86 -5.39 28.03 -33.19
CA ASP A 86 -5.99 27.06 -34.08
C ASP A 86 -6.78 25.97 -33.34
N LYS A 87 -7.55 25.21 -34.11
CA LYS A 87 -8.44 24.18 -33.59
C LYS A 87 -7.66 23.01 -32.99
N VAL A 88 -6.61 22.54 -33.68
CA VAL A 88 -5.84 21.36 -33.31
C VAL A 88 -5.11 21.60 -31.99
N GLY A 89 -4.38 22.70 -31.87
CA GLY A 89 -3.68 23.09 -30.64
C GLY A 89 -4.62 23.27 -29.46
N LYS A 90 -5.82 23.84 -29.66
CA LYS A 90 -6.84 23.94 -28.60
C LYS A 90 -7.32 22.58 -28.13
N GLU A 91 -7.56 21.65 -29.06
CA GLU A 91 -7.96 20.28 -28.74
C GLU A 91 -6.82 19.53 -28.03
N MET A 92 -5.58 19.63 -28.51
CA MET A 92 -4.41 19.04 -27.86
C MET A 92 -4.20 19.59 -26.44
N LEU A 93 -4.37 20.90 -26.25
CA LEU A 93 -4.25 21.53 -24.93
C LEU A 93 -5.35 21.04 -23.98
N ALA A 94 -6.60 20.99 -24.45
CA ALA A 94 -7.73 20.51 -23.68
C ALA A 94 -7.55 19.05 -23.26
N LEU A 95 -7.16 18.17 -24.20
CA LEU A 95 -6.87 16.76 -23.90
C LEU A 95 -5.71 16.64 -22.91
N SER A 96 -4.62 17.40 -23.09
CA SER A 96 -3.50 17.41 -22.14
C SER A 96 -3.93 17.83 -20.74
N GLN A 97 -4.70 18.91 -20.61
CA GLN A 97 -5.21 19.39 -19.32
C GLN A 97 -6.13 18.36 -18.66
N GLN A 98 -6.98 17.69 -19.45
CA GLN A 98 -7.82 16.61 -18.94
C GLN A 98 -6.97 15.45 -18.40
N THR A 99 -5.92 15.02 -19.13
CA THR A 99 -5.04 13.94 -18.65
C THR A 99 -4.29 14.30 -17.36
N ASP A 100 -3.97 15.58 -17.15
CA ASP A 100 -3.33 16.07 -15.92
C ASP A 100 -4.33 16.12 -14.75
N SER A 101 -5.58 16.51 -15.00
CA SER A 101 -6.66 16.45 -14.01
C SER A 101 -6.99 15.01 -13.58
N ASP A 102 -7.09 14.10 -14.56
CA ASP A 102 -7.36 12.69 -14.31
C ASP A 102 -6.20 12.04 -13.53
N LYS A 103 -4.95 12.45 -13.78
CA LYS A 103 -3.78 12.03 -13.01
C LYS A 103 -3.92 12.35 -11.52
N ALA A 104 -4.34 13.57 -11.19
CA ALA A 104 -4.50 13.98 -9.79
C ALA A 104 -5.53 13.09 -9.07
N SER A 105 -6.68 12.86 -9.72
CA SER A 105 -7.73 11.98 -9.19
C SER A 105 -7.26 10.53 -9.07
N GLN A 106 -6.57 10.01 -10.08
CA GLN A 106 -5.98 8.67 -10.09
C GLN A 106 -4.99 8.47 -8.94
N ASN A 107 -4.08 9.42 -8.73
CA ASN A 107 -3.08 9.36 -7.67
C ASN A 107 -3.74 9.37 -6.28
N GLN A 108 -4.74 10.21 -6.08
CA GLN A 108 -5.50 10.23 -4.83
C GLN A 108 -6.18 8.88 -4.54
N LEU A 109 -6.77 8.25 -5.56
CA LEU A 109 -7.39 6.93 -5.43
C LEU A 109 -6.36 5.83 -5.12
N LEU A 110 -5.18 5.89 -5.74
CA LEU A 110 -4.06 4.98 -5.46
C LEU A 110 -3.56 5.12 -4.02
N GLU A 111 -3.43 6.35 -3.52
CA GLU A 111 -3.04 6.63 -2.13
C GLU A 111 -4.09 6.09 -1.14
N GLN A 112 -5.37 6.31 -1.41
CA GLN A 112 -6.46 5.78 -0.60
C GLN A 112 -6.48 4.24 -0.60
N PHE A 113 -6.26 3.62 -1.76
CA PHE A 113 -6.15 2.17 -1.87
C PHE A 113 -4.96 1.65 -1.03
N ASN A 114 -3.79 2.26 -1.16
CA ASN A 114 -2.61 1.92 -0.38
C ASN A 114 -2.82 2.08 1.14
N ALA A 115 -3.49 3.15 1.57
CA ALA A 115 -3.82 3.36 2.98
C ALA A 115 -4.67 2.21 3.55
N ILE A 116 -5.68 1.74 2.80
CA ILE A 116 -6.48 0.57 3.19
C ILE A 116 -5.62 -0.69 3.26
N ILE A 117 -4.72 -0.91 2.30
CA ILE A 117 -3.78 -2.03 2.34
C ILE A 117 -2.92 -2.00 3.60
N ASN A 118 -2.40 -0.84 3.98
CA ASN A 118 -1.59 -0.67 5.18
C ASN A 118 -2.37 -1.00 6.45
N VAL A 119 -3.63 -0.55 6.56
CA VAL A 119 -4.51 -0.90 7.69
C VAL A 119 -4.73 -2.42 7.75
N LYS A 120 -5.06 -3.06 6.63
CA LYS A 120 -5.27 -4.52 6.58
C LYS A 120 -4.00 -5.31 6.90
N ASN A 121 -2.84 -4.82 6.47
CA ASN A 121 -1.56 -5.42 6.78
C ASN A 121 -1.24 -5.31 8.27
N GLN A 122 -1.56 -4.17 8.90
CA GLN A 122 -1.40 -4.00 10.34
C GLN A 122 -2.34 -4.91 11.11
N ASP A 123 -3.62 -4.99 10.73
CA ASP A 123 -4.58 -5.90 11.37
C ASP A 123 -4.12 -7.38 11.24
N LEU A 124 -3.48 -7.76 10.12
CA LEU A 124 -2.87 -9.09 9.96
C LEU A 124 -1.69 -9.30 10.90
N LYS A 125 -0.78 -8.33 11.04
CA LYS A 125 0.36 -8.42 11.96
C LYS A 125 -0.12 -8.58 13.40
N ASP A 126 -1.07 -7.75 13.80
CA ASP A 126 -1.69 -7.80 15.13
C ASP A 126 -2.31 -9.19 15.40
N LEU A 127 -2.98 -9.78 14.40
CA LEU A 127 -3.57 -11.12 14.53
C LEU A 127 -2.52 -12.22 14.63
N LYS A 128 -1.41 -12.11 13.90
CA LYS A 128 -0.28 -13.04 14.01
C LYS A 128 0.34 -12.97 15.40
N GLU A 129 0.61 -11.77 15.91
CA GLU A 129 1.18 -11.55 17.24
C GLU A 129 0.25 -12.08 18.34
N GLU A 130 -1.05 -11.77 18.28
CA GLU A 130 -2.06 -12.32 19.22
C GLU A 130 -2.03 -13.84 19.22
N ASN A 131 -1.99 -14.46 18.04
CA ASN A 131 -1.94 -15.91 17.92
C ASN A 131 -0.63 -16.47 18.49
N ASP A 132 0.53 -15.91 18.14
CA ASP A 132 1.85 -16.39 18.57
C ASP A 132 2.02 -16.31 20.09
N LEU A 133 1.66 -15.18 20.71
CA LEU A 133 1.67 -15.01 22.16
C LEU A 133 0.73 -16.00 22.85
N SER A 134 -0.44 -16.24 22.25
CA SER A 134 -1.39 -17.24 22.76
C SER A 134 -0.82 -18.67 22.74
N GLU A 135 -0.04 -19.11 21.74
CA GLU A 135 0.62 -20.43 21.82
C GLU A 135 1.79 -20.49 22.79
N GLN A 136 2.36 -19.35 23.16
CA GLN A 136 3.33 -19.28 24.26
C GLN A 136 2.68 -19.30 25.65
N GLY A 137 1.34 -19.42 25.72
CA GLY A 137 0.60 -19.44 26.98
C GLY A 137 0.37 -18.04 27.58
N VAL A 138 0.70 -16.97 26.83
CA VAL A 138 0.45 -15.59 27.26
C VAL A 138 -0.98 -15.21 26.87
N THR A 139 -1.81 -14.94 27.87
CA THR A 139 -3.20 -14.53 27.64
C THR A 139 -3.26 -13.07 27.20
N VAL A 140 -3.53 -12.83 25.92
CA VAL A 140 -3.78 -11.50 25.37
C VAL A 140 -5.28 -11.29 25.25
N ALA A 141 -5.78 -10.16 25.72
CA ALA A 141 -7.19 -9.82 25.55
C ALA A 141 -7.51 -9.73 24.05
N PRO A 142 -8.53 -10.48 23.56
CA PRO A 142 -8.84 -10.50 22.14
C PRO A 142 -9.25 -9.10 21.69
N LYS A 143 -8.56 -8.57 20.66
CA LYS A 143 -8.92 -7.26 20.10
C LYS A 143 -10.36 -7.32 19.55
N PRO A 144 -11.18 -6.28 19.76
CA PRO A 144 -12.54 -6.24 19.23
C PRO A 144 -12.55 -6.43 17.71
N PHE A 145 -13.47 -7.24 17.19
CA PHE A 145 -13.65 -7.38 15.75
C PHE A 145 -14.13 -6.05 15.16
N LYS A 146 -13.29 -5.41 14.33
CA LYS A 146 -13.74 -4.30 13.50
C LYS A 146 -14.69 -4.83 12.43
N SER A 147 -15.81 -4.14 12.21
CA SER A 147 -16.73 -4.48 11.11
C SER A 147 -16.05 -4.21 9.77
N ILE A 148 -15.69 -5.28 9.06
CA ILE A 148 -15.00 -5.20 7.76
C ILE A 148 -15.95 -4.85 6.60
N SER A 149 -17.27 -4.84 6.82
CA SER A 149 -18.26 -4.64 5.75
C SER A 149 -18.21 -3.23 5.19
N ALA A 150 -18.10 -2.21 6.04
CA ALA A 150 -17.99 -0.81 5.62
C ALA A 150 -16.66 -0.56 4.89
N GLU A 151 -15.56 -1.07 5.45
CA GLU A 151 -14.22 -0.94 4.85
C GLU A 151 -14.13 -1.65 3.49
N ASN A 152 -14.71 -2.84 3.35
CA ASN A 152 -14.76 -3.56 2.08
C ASN A 152 -15.63 -2.84 1.04
N LYS A 153 -16.72 -2.18 1.47
CA LYS A 153 -17.53 -1.34 0.58
C LYS A 153 -16.71 -0.17 0.03
N VAL A 154 -16.01 0.55 0.91
CA VAL A 154 -15.13 1.66 0.53
C VAL A 154 -14.01 1.19 -0.40
N LEU A 155 -13.37 0.06 -0.08
CA LEU A 155 -12.32 -0.52 -0.92
C LEU A 155 -12.83 -0.86 -2.33
N ASN A 156 -13.99 -1.51 -2.42
CA ASN A 156 -14.56 -1.86 -3.73
C ASN A 156 -14.91 -0.61 -4.53
N GLN A 157 -15.44 0.43 -3.87
CA GLN A 157 -15.73 1.71 -4.52
C GLN A 157 -14.45 2.36 -5.07
N ILE A 158 -13.40 2.48 -4.26
CA ILE A 158 -12.10 3.02 -4.69
C ILE A 158 -11.55 2.24 -5.88
N LYS A 159 -11.65 0.91 -5.86
CA LYS A 159 -11.21 0.08 -6.99
C LYS A 159 -11.98 0.39 -8.27
N THR A 160 -13.31 0.47 -8.20
CA THR A 160 -14.15 0.81 -9.35
C THR A 160 -13.85 2.21 -9.88
N ASP A 161 -13.74 3.20 -9.00
CA ASP A 161 -13.44 4.58 -9.39
C ASP A 161 -12.04 4.68 -10.02
N LEU A 162 -11.06 3.95 -9.48
CA LEU A 162 -9.71 3.87 -10.02
C LEU A 162 -9.68 3.20 -11.40
N ASP A 163 -10.43 2.11 -11.59
CA ASP A 163 -10.57 1.43 -12.88
C ASP A 163 -11.13 2.38 -13.94
N ASN A 164 -12.25 3.04 -13.62
CA ASN A 164 -12.89 4.01 -14.51
C ASN A 164 -11.96 5.19 -14.84
N THR A 165 -11.23 5.70 -13.84
CA THR A 165 -10.29 6.82 -14.04
C THR A 165 -9.11 6.41 -14.92
N ILE A 166 -8.55 5.20 -14.72
CA ILE A 166 -7.48 4.65 -15.56
C ILE A 166 -7.97 4.47 -17.00
N GLU A 167 -9.18 3.93 -17.20
CA GLU A 167 -9.77 3.71 -18.51
C GLU A 167 -9.99 5.04 -19.25
N ASN A 168 -10.59 6.03 -18.58
CA ASN A 168 -10.80 7.36 -19.14
C ASN A 168 -9.46 8.02 -19.50
N ARG A 169 -8.48 8.01 -18.59
CA ARG A 169 -7.16 8.61 -18.84
C ARG A 169 -6.43 7.92 -20.00
N ASN A 170 -6.53 6.58 -20.11
CA ASN A 170 -6.00 5.84 -21.26
C ASN A 170 -6.64 6.28 -22.57
N LYS A 171 -7.97 6.45 -22.58
CA LYS A 171 -8.72 6.92 -23.75
C LYS A 171 -8.28 8.33 -24.16
N THR A 172 -8.19 9.26 -23.23
CA THR A 172 -7.77 10.64 -23.51
C THR A 172 -6.31 10.72 -23.98
N ILE A 173 -5.39 9.93 -23.40
CA ILE A 173 -4.00 9.83 -23.89
C ILE A 173 -3.98 9.30 -25.32
N LYS A 174 -4.82 8.32 -25.64
CA LYS A 174 -4.93 7.75 -26.99
C LYS A 174 -5.50 8.77 -27.97
N GLU A 175 -6.56 9.50 -27.62
CA GLU A 175 -7.12 10.58 -28.45
C GLU A 175 -6.08 11.68 -28.71
N LEU A 176 -5.29 12.07 -27.69
CA LEU A 176 -4.20 13.03 -27.86
C LEU A 176 -3.10 12.50 -28.78
N GLN A 177 -2.80 11.20 -28.70
CA GLN A 177 -1.82 10.56 -29.57
C GLN A 177 -2.30 10.51 -31.03
N GLU A 178 -3.55 10.08 -31.26
CA GLU A 178 -4.15 10.04 -32.60
C GLU A 178 -4.19 11.45 -33.21
N LEU A 179 -4.62 12.46 -32.44
CA LEU A 179 -4.60 13.85 -32.88
C LEU A 179 -3.18 14.35 -33.20
N TYR A 180 -2.18 13.95 -32.41
CA TYR A 180 -0.78 14.26 -32.70
C TYR A 180 -0.29 13.58 -34.00
N GLU A 181 -0.59 12.29 -34.18
CA GLU A 181 -0.14 11.50 -35.35
C GLU A 181 -0.83 11.96 -36.64
N ASP A 182 -2.13 12.27 -36.61
CA ASP A 182 -2.88 12.74 -37.77
C ASP A 182 -2.39 14.09 -38.30
N ASN A 183 -1.87 14.94 -37.42
CA ASN A 183 -1.47 16.31 -37.76
C ASN A 183 0.04 16.50 -37.93
N ILE A 184 0.87 15.49 -37.61
CA ILE A 184 2.33 15.57 -37.86
C ILE A 184 2.70 15.27 -39.32
N GLU A 185 1.88 14.47 -40.02
CA GLU A 185 2.13 14.08 -41.42
C GLU A 185 1.57 15.08 -42.44
N THR A 186 0.69 15.99 -42.03
CA THR A 186 0.14 17.04 -42.90
C THR A 186 1.14 18.17 -43.08
N ASP A 187 1.96 18.02 -44.12
CA ASP A 187 3.10 18.85 -44.51
C ASP A 187 2.69 20.29 -44.91
N THR A 188 2.37 21.17 -43.96
CA THR A 188 2.24 22.63 -44.20
C THR A 188 2.29 23.46 -42.91
N ILE A 189 3.41 24.15 -42.69
CA ILE A 189 3.47 25.41 -41.91
C ILE A 189 2.85 25.31 -40.49
N TYR A 190 3.20 24.29 -39.71
CA TYR A 190 2.84 24.20 -38.28
C TYR A 190 4.09 24.06 -37.40
N ASN A 191 4.09 24.74 -36.25
CA ASN A 191 5.27 24.95 -35.40
C ASN A 191 5.88 23.62 -34.89
N GLU A 192 7.07 23.30 -35.39
CA GLU A 192 7.91 22.16 -34.97
C GLU A 192 8.05 22.07 -33.43
N GLU A 193 8.09 23.22 -32.77
CA GLU A 193 8.23 23.32 -31.32
C GLU A 193 6.99 22.84 -30.54
N VAL A 194 5.79 23.09 -31.06
CA VAL A 194 4.53 22.64 -30.43
C VAL A 194 4.43 21.12 -30.51
N PHE A 195 4.72 20.53 -31.66
CA PHE A 195 4.76 19.07 -31.81
C PHE A 195 5.89 18.45 -31.00
N LEU A 196 7.07 19.07 -30.93
CA LEU A 196 8.14 18.60 -30.05
C LEU A 196 7.72 18.59 -28.58
N PHE A 197 6.98 19.61 -28.13
CA PHE A 197 6.39 19.65 -26.80
C PHE A 197 5.40 18.49 -26.59
N TYR A 198 4.42 18.32 -27.47
CA TYR A 198 3.42 17.25 -27.32
C TYR A 198 4.01 15.85 -27.45
N ARG A 199 5.06 15.66 -28.25
CA ARG A 199 5.82 14.39 -28.30
C ARG A 199 6.42 14.06 -26.94
N LYS A 200 7.07 15.03 -26.28
CA LYS A 200 7.63 14.88 -24.93
C LYS A 200 6.51 14.63 -23.91
N LYS A 201 5.43 15.41 -23.99
CA LYS A 201 4.26 15.28 -23.10
C LYS A 201 3.60 13.91 -23.23
N LEU A 202 3.35 13.41 -24.44
CA LEU A 202 2.81 12.07 -24.68
C LEU A 202 3.70 10.96 -24.12
N LYS A 203 5.02 11.08 -24.28
CA LYS A 203 5.97 10.15 -23.67
C LYS A 203 5.84 10.15 -22.14
N GLN A 204 5.82 11.33 -21.53
CA GLN A 204 5.62 11.49 -20.09
C GLN A 204 4.30 10.87 -19.63
N LEU A 205 3.18 11.21 -20.29
CA LEU A 205 1.85 10.72 -19.93
C LEU A 205 1.77 9.19 -19.99
N LYS A 206 2.34 8.57 -21.03
CA LYS A 206 2.40 7.10 -21.16
C LYS A 206 3.24 6.45 -20.07
N THR A 207 4.39 7.04 -19.73
CA THR A 207 5.26 6.54 -18.64
C THR A 207 4.53 6.61 -17.29
N GLU A 208 3.98 7.78 -16.95
CA GLU A 208 3.24 7.98 -15.70
C GLU A 208 2.03 7.04 -15.58
N GLN A 209 1.32 6.81 -16.68
CA GLN A 209 0.18 5.90 -16.71
C GLN A 209 0.62 4.44 -16.52
N ALA A 210 1.73 4.03 -17.11
CA ALA A 210 2.29 2.70 -16.90
C ALA A 210 2.72 2.49 -15.43
N GLU A 211 3.34 3.49 -14.80
CA GLU A 211 3.69 3.46 -13.38
C GLU A 211 2.46 3.33 -12.48
N ALA A 212 1.40 4.10 -12.76
CA ALA A 212 0.14 4.01 -12.02
C ALA A 212 -0.53 2.63 -12.15
N MET A 213 -0.51 2.03 -13.34
CA MET A 213 -1.04 0.69 -13.59
C MET A 213 -0.20 -0.40 -12.89
N ALA A 214 1.12 -0.25 -12.85
CA ALA A 214 2.00 -1.14 -12.11
C ALA A 214 1.72 -1.07 -10.59
N LEU A 215 1.65 0.14 -10.04
CA LEU A 215 1.34 0.35 -8.62
C LEU A 215 -0.02 -0.26 -8.25
N LYS A 216 -1.05 -0.03 -9.06
CA LYS A 216 -2.37 -0.66 -8.87
C LYS A 216 -2.24 -2.18 -8.80
N THR A 217 -1.51 -2.78 -9.75
CA THR A 217 -1.32 -4.23 -9.81
C THR A 217 -0.64 -4.76 -8.54
N ASP A 218 0.39 -4.07 -8.06
CA ASP A 218 1.10 -4.42 -6.84
C ASP A 218 0.21 -4.34 -5.59
N LEU A 219 -0.66 -3.32 -5.51
CA LEU A 219 -1.65 -3.19 -4.44
C LEU A 219 -2.69 -4.33 -4.48
N GLU A 220 -3.13 -4.74 -5.67
CA GLU A 220 -4.04 -5.87 -5.81
C GLU A 220 -3.41 -7.21 -5.42
N VAL A 221 -2.15 -7.45 -5.80
CA VAL A 221 -1.39 -8.62 -5.39
C VAL A 221 -1.21 -8.64 -3.87
N SER A 222 -0.84 -7.51 -3.28
CA SER A 222 -0.69 -7.34 -1.83
C SER A 222 -1.99 -7.61 -1.10
N LEU A 223 -3.13 -7.10 -1.60
CA LEU A 223 -4.45 -7.36 -1.04
C LEU A 223 -4.79 -8.86 -1.04
N LYS A 224 -4.53 -9.55 -2.16
CA LYS A 224 -4.78 -11.00 -2.28
C LYS A 224 -3.96 -11.78 -1.26
N LYS A 225 -2.67 -11.44 -1.11
CA LYS A 225 -1.77 -12.05 -0.13
C LYS A 225 -2.26 -11.82 1.30
N ILE A 226 -2.57 -10.57 1.66
CA ILE A 226 -3.07 -10.23 3.01
C ILE A 226 -4.37 -11.00 3.31
N ARG A 227 -5.31 -11.08 2.37
CA ARG A 227 -6.56 -11.84 2.53
C ARG A 227 -6.28 -13.33 2.78
N PHE A 228 -5.37 -13.91 2.01
CA PHE A 228 -4.99 -15.32 2.17
C PHE A 228 -4.37 -15.58 3.54
N GLU A 229 -3.36 -14.80 3.94
CA GLU A 229 -2.70 -14.94 5.23
C GLU A 229 -3.65 -14.68 6.41
N THR A 230 -4.52 -13.68 6.31
CA THR A 230 -5.54 -13.41 7.33
C THR A 230 -6.47 -14.61 7.53
N ASN A 231 -6.85 -15.29 6.47
CA ASN A 231 -7.69 -16.48 6.56
C ASN A 231 -6.97 -17.66 7.24
N ILE A 232 -5.65 -17.79 7.04
CA ILE A 232 -4.85 -18.80 7.75
C ILE A 232 -4.86 -18.51 9.26
N GLU A 233 -4.55 -17.28 9.65
CA GLU A 233 -4.51 -16.91 11.06
C GLU A 233 -5.88 -17.00 11.75
N ARG A 234 -6.96 -16.63 11.04
CA ARG A 234 -8.33 -16.85 11.55
C ARG A 234 -8.62 -18.32 11.79
N LYS A 235 -8.22 -19.21 10.86
CA LYS A 235 -8.38 -20.67 11.04
C LYS A 235 -7.57 -21.19 12.22
N ARG A 236 -6.35 -20.69 12.44
CA ARG A 236 -5.51 -21.04 13.60
C ARG A 236 -6.20 -20.69 14.91
N ARG A 237 -6.75 -19.48 15.01
CA ARG A 237 -7.52 -19.02 16.18
C ARG A 237 -8.78 -19.85 16.44
N ILE A 238 -9.54 -20.20 15.40
CA ILE A 238 -10.72 -21.06 15.52
C ILE A 238 -10.35 -22.45 16.03
N LYS A 239 -9.28 -23.05 15.48
CA LYS A 239 -8.80 -24.38 15.91
C LYS A 239 -8.39 -24.38 17.39
N ARG A 240 -7.70 -23.33 17.86
CA ARG A 240 -7.39 -23.16 19.28
C ARG A 240 -8.62 -23.01 20.14
N ALA A 241 -9.54 -22.09 19.79
CA ALA A 241 -10.75 -21.89 20.56
C ALA A 241 -11.59 -23.18 20.67
N ALA A 242 -11.56 -24.03 19.63
CA ALA A 242 -12.17 -25.35 19.67
C ALA A 242 -11.41 -26.33 20.58
N PHE A 243 -10.07 -26.28 20.61
CA PHE A 243 -9.21 -27.09 21.49
C PHE A 243 -9.35 -26.70 22.96
N ASP A 244 -9.22 -25.42 23.30
CA ASP A 244 -9.30 -24.92 24.67
C ASP A 244 -10.69 -25.15 25.28
N ASN A 245 -11.72 -25.09 24.44
CA ASN A 245 -13.08 -25.42 24.85
C ASN A 245 -13.29 -26.94 25.03
N GLU A 246 -12.51 -27.79 24.38
CA GLU A 246 -12.68 -29.24 24.48
C GLU A 246 -12.25 -29.81 25.83
N GLU A 247 -11.09 -29.41 26.37
CA GLU A 247 -10.66 -29.85 27.71
C GLU A 247 -11.61 -29.35 28.80
N LYS A 248 -11.99 -28.06 28.72
CA LYS A 248 -12.96 -27.45 29.65
C LYS A 248 -14.34 -28.11 29.53
N ARG A 249 -14.81 -28.38 28.31
CA ARG A 249 -16.06 -29.10 28.06
C ARG A 249 -16.01 -30.51 28.63
N TYR A 250 -14.92 -31.25 28.38
CA TYR A 250 -14.74 -32.60 28.92
C TYR A 250 -14.84 -32.60 30.44
N ALA A 251 -14.15 -31.69 31.14
CA ALA A 251 -14.22 -31.56 32.59
C ALA A 251 -15.65 -31.25 33.10
N GLN A 252 -16.36 -30.32 32.43
CA GLN A 252 -17.74 -29.99 32.76
C GLN A 252 -18.71 -31.16 32.51
N ASP A 253 -18.46 -31.92 31.46
CA ASP A 253 -19.27 -33.06 31.05
C ASP A 253 -19.11 -34.25 31.98
N ARG A 254 -17.88 -34.55 32.40
CA ARG A 254 -17.60 -35.52 33.47
C ARG A 254 -18.29 -35.12 34.77
N SER A 255 -18.17 -33.85 35.16
CA SER A 255 -18.80 -33.34 36.38
C SER A 255 -20.33 -33.43 36.34
N ALA A 256 -20.95 -33.16 35.18
CA ALA A 256 -22.39 -33.29 34.99
C ALA A 256 -22.85 -34.75 35.09
N LEU A 257 -22.13 -35.68 34.46
CA LEU A 257 -22.42 -37.11 34.54
C LEU A 257 -22.35 -37.62 35.98
N GLU A 258 -21.30 -37.25 36.71
CA GLU A 258 -21.15 -37.59 38.13
C GLU A 258 -22.31 -37.09 38.98
N ARG A 259 -22.73 -35.83 38.77
CA ARG A 259 -23.89 -35.25 39.45
C ARG A 259 -25.16 -36.01 39.15
N ILE A 260 -25.40 -36.38 37.88
CA ILE A 260 -26.57 -37.18 37.47
C ILE A 260 -26.53 -38.54 38.16
N LYS A 261 -25.41 -39.25 38.13
CA LYS A 261 -25.26 -40.58 38.76
C LYS A 261 -25.46 -40.57 40.28
N ARG A 262 -25.09 -39.48 40.95
CA ARG A 262 -25.22 -39.31 42.41
C ARG A 262 -26.62 -38.87 42.85
N ASN A 263 -27.22 -37.91 42.14
CA ASN A 263 -28.42 -37.22 42.60
C ASN A 263 -29.73 -37.78 42.04
N THR A 264 -29.67 -38.59 40.98
CA THR A 264 -30.89 -39.17 40.40
C THR A 264 -31.45 -40.27 41.30
N VAL A 265 -32.71 -40.12 41.68
CA VAL A 265 -33.45 -41.10 42.49
C VAL A 265 -33.85 -42.28 41.61
N VAL A 266 -33.65 -43.50 42.10
CA VAL A 266 -34.06 -44.72 41.40
C VAL A 266 -35.57 -44.90 41.56
N THR A 267 -36.27 -45.05 40.45
CA THR A 267 -37.73 -45.22 40.37
C THR A 267 -38.03 -46.59 39.78
N ASN A 268 -38.96 -47.35 40.38
CA ASN A 268 -39.44 -48.64 39.85
C ASN A 268 -40.47 -48.47 38.72
N ASP A 269 -40.42 -47.36 37.98
CA ASP A 269 -41.39 -47.07 36.93
C ASP A 269 -41.20 -48.02 35.75
N ASN A 270 -42.32 -48.54 35.25
CA ASN A 270 -42.41 -49.47 34.13
C ASN A 270 -42.22 -48.71 32.80
N SER A 271 -41.07 -48.04 32.66
CA SER A 271 -40.73 -47.12 31.57
C SER A 271 -40.78 -47.84 30.22
N GLN A 272 -41.44 -47.24 29.23
CA GLN A 272 -41.57 -47.78 27.89
C GLN A 272 -40.42 -47.30 26.99
N PRO A 273 -40.09 -48.00 25.88
CA PRO A 273 -39.06 -47.55 24.95
C PRO A 273 -39.26 -46.13 24.39
N GLU A 274 -40.51 -45.71 24.18
CA GLU A 274 -40.90 -44.41 23.63
C GLU A 274 -40.60 -43.25 24.60
N ASP A 275 -40.45 -43.58 25.88
CA ASP A 275 -40.12 -42.62 26.93
C ASP A 275 -38.67 -42.12 26.81
N PHE A 276 -37.80 -42.79 26.05
CA PHE A 276 -36.40 -42.46 25.90
C PHE A 276 -36.14 -41.75 24.56
N ASP A 277 -35.90 -40.43 24.63
CA ASP A 277 -35.47 -39.64 23.47
C ASP A 277 -34.04 -40.04 23.07
N ILE A 278 -33.90 -40.87 22.04
CA ILE A 278 -32.60 -41.32 21.54
C ILE A 278 -31.87 -40.28 20.67
N GLY A 279 -32.53 -39.17 20.35
CA GLY A 279 -32.03 -38.15 19.43
C GLY A 279 -31.88 -38.67 18.00
N GLU A 280 -30.67 -38.62 17.46
CA GLU A 280 -30.40 -39.04 16.08
C GLU A 280 -30.40 -40.57 15.97
N LYS A 281 -31.16 -41.08 14.99
CA LYS A 281 -31.24 -42.53 14.75
C LYS A 281 -29.86 -43.07 14.40
N PRO A 282 -29.32 -44.00 15.19
CA PRO A 282 -28.02 -44.55 14.90
C PRO A 282 -28.01 -45.38 13.62
N SER A 283 -26.87 -45.38 12.93
CA SER A 283 -26.66 -46.13 11.70
C SER A 283 -26.79 -47.64 11.91
N LYS A 284 -27.36 -48.34 10.91
CA LYS A 284 -27.40 -49.82 10.87
C LYS A 284 -26.01 -50.45 10.67
N ASN A 285 -25.09 -49.68 10.06
CA ASN A 285 -23.70 -50.08 9.84
C ASN A 285 -22.82 -49.51 10.96
N ILE A 286 -21.68 -50.17 11.21
CA ILE A 286 -20.69 -49.72 12.20
C ILE A 286 -20.09 -48.38 11.73
N GLN A 287 -20.29 -47.33 12.51
CA GLN A 287 -19.70 -46.02 12.24
C GLN A 287 -18.27 -45.99 12.79
N ILE A 288 -17.32 -45.48 12.01
CA ILE A 288 -15.93 -45.30 12.44
C ILE A 288 -15.71 -43.82 12.72
N LEU A 289 -15.34 -43.48 13.95
CA LEU A 289 -14.91 -42.13 14.34
C LEU A 289 -13.40 -42.15 14.61
N LYS A 290 -12.73 -41.09 14.18
CA LYS A 290 -11.27 -40.96 14.29
C LYS A 290 -10.89 -39.74 15.13
N ASN A 291 -9.78 -39.85 15.85
CA ASN A 291 -9.22 -38.76 16.66
C ASN A 291 -10.21 -38.19 17.70
N VAL A 292 -11.01 -39.05 18.33
CA VAL A 292 -11.92 -38.71 19.42
C VAL A 292 -11.12 -38.64 20.73
N LYS A 293 -10.81 -37.42 21.19
CA LYS A 293 -10.00 -37.22 22.40
C LYS A 293 -10.69 -37.73 23.65
N ASN A 294 -9.88 -38.11 24.64
CA ASN A 294 -10.31 -38.63 25.95
C ASN A 294 -11.20 -39.89 25.86
N VAL A 295 -11.06 -40.63 24.76
CA VAL A 295 -11.75 -41.89 24.49
C VAL A 295 -10.71 -42.91 24.03
N GLU A 296 -10.83 -44.15 24.47
CA GLU A 296 -9.89 -45.20 24.08
C GLU A 296 -10.33 -45.90 22.80
N ASN A 297 -9.39 -46.47 22.05
CA ASN A 297 -9.68 -47.31 20.89
C ASN A 297 -10.54 -48.51 21.30
N GLY A 298 -11.56 -48.83 20.49
CA GLY A 298 -12.50 -49.92 20.78
C GLY A 298 -13.85 -49.78 20.09
N TYR A 299 -14.76 -50.69 20.44
CA TYR A 299 -16.14 -50.74 19.96
C TYR A 299 -17.09 -50.33 21.09
N TYR A 300 -17.95 -49.36 20.83
CA TYR A 300 -18.86 -48.78 21.81
C TYR A 300 -20.30 -49.11 21.44
N LEU A 301 -21.06 -49.61 22.42
CA LEU A 301 -22.49 -49.87 22.28
C LEU A 301 -23.29 -48.60 22.53
N ILE A 302 -23.63 -47.89 21.46
CA ILE A 302 -24.33 -46.61 21.52
C ILE A 302 -25.83 -46.85 21.65
N ILE A 303 -26.47 -46.14 22.57
CA ILE A 303 -27.92 -46.21 22.80
C ILE A 303 -28.66 -44.91 22.47
N ALA A 304 -27.94 -43.77 22.45
CA ALA A 304 -28.49 -42.48 22.06
C ALA A 304 -27.41 -41.54 21.53
N ILE A 305 -27.81 -40.63 20.64
CA ILE A 305 -26.93 -39.63 20.03
C ILE A 305 -27.62 -38.26 20.10
N HIS A 306 -27.03 -37.30 20.79
CA HIS A 306 -27.56 -35.95 20.91
C HIS A 306 -26.53 -34.90 20.53
N SER A 307 -26.94 -33.83 19.86
CA SER A 307 -26.12 -32.62 19.67
C SER A 307 -26.27 -31.63 20.83
N ASN A 308 -27.36 -31.72 21.60
CA ASN A 308 -27.69 -30.79 22.69
C ASN A 308 -27.35 -31.39 24.06
N LYS A 309 -26.69 -30.59 24.91
CA LYS A 309 -26.31 -30.96 26.28
C LYS A 309 -27.51 -31.26 27.19
N SER A 310 -28.58 -30.47 27.13
CA SER A 310 -29.79 -30.67 27.95
C SER A 310 -30.44 -32.00 27.61
N LYS A 311 -30.55 -32.33 26.31
CA LYS A 311 -31.13 -33.59 25.85
C LYS A 311 -30.31 -34.80 26.27
N ARG A 312 -28.98 -34.70 26.19
CA ARG A 312 -28.08 -35.72 26.73
C ARG A 312 -28.28 -35.89 28.24
N ASP A 313 -28.36 -34.80 29.00
CA ASP A 313 -28.54 -34.86 30.46
C ASP A 313 -29.92 -35.43 30.85
N GLU A 314 -30.99 -35.08 30.12
CA GLU A 314 -32.35 -35.64 30.26
C GLU A 314 -32.33 -37.17 30.05
N PHE A 315 -31.73 -37.62 28.93
CA PHE A 315 -31.62 -39.04 28.63
C PHE A 315 -30.82 -39.81 29.68
N LEU A 316 -29.64 -39.28 30.07
CA LEU A 316 -28.82 -39.88 31.12
C LEU A 316 -29.55 -39.97 32.45
N THR A 317 -30.28 -38.91 32.84
CA THR A 317 -31.08 -38.91 34.07
C THR A 317 -32.14 -40.00 34.03
N LYS A 318 -32.81 -40.17 32.89
CA LYS A 318 -33.84 -41.20 32.72
C LYS A 318 -33.27 -42.62 32.75
N VAL A 319 -32.11 -42.86 32.17
CA VAL A 319 -31.44 -44.17 32.25
C VAL A 319 -30.96 -44.46 33.67
N VAL A 320 -30.39 -43.46 34.36
CA VAL A 320 -29.94 -43.62 35.74
C VAL A 320 -31.12 -43.83 36.70
N SER A 321 -32.30 -43.25 36.44
CA SER A 321 -33.48 -43.47 37.28
C SER A 321 -34.02 -44.90 37.20
N THR A 322 -33.72 -45.66 36.14
CA THR A 322 -34.00 -47.12 36.10
C THR A 322 -32.98 -47.95 36.87
N GLY A 323 -32.04 -47.31 37.58
CA GLY A 323 -30.98 -47.95 38.36
C GLY A 323 -29.70 -48.28 37.60
N ASP A 324 -29.59 -47.97 36.30
CA ASP A 324 -28.38 -48.25 35.53
C ASP A 324 -27.37 -47.09 35.57
N LYS A 325 -26.36 -47.24 36.42
CA LYS A 325 -25.27 -46.25 36.57
C LYS A 325 -24.05 -46.55 35.71
N THR A 326 -24.08 -47.64 34.94
CA THR A 326 -22.94 -48.03 34.07
C THR A 326 -22.87 -47.19 32.80
N ILE A 327 -23.92 -46.41 32.51
CA ILE A 327 -23.98 -45.54 31.35
C ILE A 327 -22.89 -44.46 31.36
N ASP A 328 -22.33 -44.20 30.19
CA ASP A 328 -21.33 -43.15 29.97
C ASP A 328 -21.52 -42.55 28.58
N PHE A 329 -20.76 -41.52 28.23
CA PHE A 329 -20.79 -40.91 26.91
C PHE A 329 -19.43 -40.34 26.53
N PHE A 330 -19.25 -40.04 25.26
CA PHE A 330 -18.16 -39.17 24.80
C PHE A 330 -18.70 -38.12 23.83
N PHE A 331 -17.92 -37.07 23.58
CA PHE A 331 -18.25 -36.04 22.60
C PHE A 331 -17.24 -36.10 21.46
N ASP A 332 -17.73 -36.23 20.23
CA ASP A 332 -16.89 -36.11 19.05
C ASP A 332 -16.96 -34.68 18.49
N VAL A 333 -15.81 -34.02 18.44
CA VAL A 333 -15.68 -32.63 17.95
C VAL A 333 -16.07 -32.53 16.48
N ASN A 334 -15.74 -33.55 15.68
CA ASN A 334 -15.93 -33.51 14.23
C ASN A 334 -17.42 -33.51 13.86
N THR A 335 -18.21 -34.32 14.56
CA THR A 335 -19.67 -34.38 14.36
C THR A 335 -20.45 -33.44 15.29
N SER A 336 -19.81 -32.88 16.31
CA SER A 336 -20.45 -32.09 17.37
C SER A 336 -21.58 -32.83 18.09
N LYS A 337 -21.39 -34.13 18.35
CA LYS A 337 -22.40 -35.02 18.94
C LYS A 337 -21.88 -35.71 20.19
N TYR A 338 -22.78 -35.88 21.15
CA TYR A 338 -22.66 -36.76 22.30
C TYR A 338 -23.12 -38.15 21.93
N TYR A 339 -22.23 -39.12 22.06
CA TYR A 339 -22.49 -40.53 21.87
C TYR A 339 -22.62 -41.21 23.23
N ILE A 340 -23.83 -41.60 23.59
CA ILE A 340 -24.14 -42.20 24.89
C ILE A 340 -24.05 -43.72 24.75
N TYR A 341 -23.21 -44.37 25.56
CA TYR A 341 -22.89 -45.78 25.46
C TYR A 341 -23.02 -46.52 26.79
N THR A 342 -23.33 -47.81 26.71
CA THR A 342 -23.46 -48.70 27.88
C THR A 342 -22.19 -49.50 28.14
N LYS A 343 -21.42 -49.83 27.09
CA LYS A 343 -20.23 -50.67 27.21
C LYS A 343 -19.20 -50.39 26.13
N LYS A 344 -17.92 -50.46 26.51
CA LYS A 344 -16.76 -50.55 25.61
C LYS A 344 -16.35 -52.01 25.47
N LEU A 345 -16.02 -52.42 24.25
CA LEU A 345 -15.60 -53.77 23.87
C LEU A 345 -14.33 -53.67 23.02
N ASN A 346 -13.45 -54.67 23.13
CA ASN A 346 -12.13 -54.61 22.50
C ASN A 346 -12.12 -55.25 21.11
N SER A 347 -13.11 -56.10 20.81
CA SER A 347 -13.20 -56.88 19.57
C SER A 347 -14.57 -56.75 18.91
N ILE A 348 -14.57 -56.81 17.58
CA ILE A 348 -15.79 -56.86 16.78
C ILE A 348 -16.65 -58.09 17.10
N ASN A 349 -16.02 -59.21 17.48
CA ASN A 349 -16.74 -60.44 17.82
C ASN A 349 -17.53 -60.27 19.12
N GLU A 350 -16.93 -59.65 20.13
CA GLU A 350 -17.59 -59.32 21.40
C GLU A 350 -18.73 -58.31 21.19
N ALA A 351 -18.50 -57.30 20.37
CA ALA A 351 -19.48 -56.29 19.97
C ALA A 351 -20.72 -56.90 19.31
N ASN A 352 -20.51 -57.78 18.33
CA ASN A 352 -21.60 -58.48 17.65
C ASN A 352 -22.35 -59.41 18.61
N TYR A 353 -21.64 -60.10 19.51
CA TYR A 353 -22.26 -60.94 20.53
C TYR A 353 -23.13 -60.12 21.50
N ALA A 354 -22.66 -58.95 21.93
CA ALA A 354 -23.38 -58.09 22.86
C ALA A 354 -24.65 -57.45 22.23
N ILE A 355 -24.61 -57.10 20.94
CA ILE A 355 -25.83 -56.66 20.22
C ILE A 355 -26.85 -57.79 20.08
N LYS A 356 -26.41 -59.00 19.74
CA LYS A 356 -27.29 -60.17 19.58
C LYS A 356 -27.96 -60.57 20.89
N ASN A 357 -27.24 -60.47 22.01
CA ASN A 357 -27.73 -60.81 23.35
C ASN A 357 -28.08 -59.58 24.19
N LYS A 358 -28.57 -58.51 23.54
CA LYS A 358 -28.90 -57.26 24.23
C LYS A 358 -29.95 -57.49 25.31
N THR A 359 -29.77 -56.85 26.47
CA THR A 359 -30.73 -56.92 27.57
C THR A 359 -32.04 -56.23 27.20
N THR A 360 -33.17 -56.72 27.70
CA THR A 360 -34.53 -56.23 27.41
C THR A 360 -34.88 -54.92 28.12
N LYS A 361 -33.88 -54.07 28.37
CA LYS A 361 -34.12 -52.75 28.97
C LYS A 361 -34.76 -51.81 27.93
N PRO A 362 -35.68 -50.93 28.35
CA PRO A 362 -36.49 -50.12 27.42
C PRO A 362 -35.66 -49.19 26.51
N TYR A 363 -34.50 -48.73 26.98
CA TYR A 363 -33.59 -47.86 26.22
C TYR A 363 -32.62 -48.59 25.28
N ASN A 364 -32.61 -49.94 25.23
CA ASN A 364 -31.73 -50.71 24.34
C ASN A 364 -32.33 -51.00 22.95
N THR A 365 -33.53 -50.46 22.68
CA THR A 365 -34.31 -50.80 21.48
C THR A 365 -33.56 -50.49 20.19
N ASN A 366 -32.84 -49.36 20.15
CA ASN A 366 -32.13 -48.84 18.97
C ASN A 366 -30.59 -48.85 19.11
N MET A 367 -30.03 -49.83 19.81
CA MET A 367 -28.59 -49.91 20.05
C MET A 367 -27.78 -50.10 18.76
N SER A 368 -26.64 -49.42 18.64
CA SER A 368 -25.71 -49.51 17.50
C SER A 368 -24.25 -49.60 17.91
N LEU A 369 -23.38 -49.81 16.93
CA LEU A 369 -21.93 -49.90 17.13
C LEU A 369 -21.21 -48.71 16.53
N VAL A 370 -20.36 -48.10 17.34
CA VAL A 370 -19.36 -47.12 16.90
C VAL A 370 -17.97 -47.67 17.21
N LYS A 371 -17.08 -47.64 16.22
CA LYS A 371 -15.65 -47.95 16.38
C LYS A 371 -14.87 -46.65 16.53
N ILE A 372 -14.02 -46.58 17.54
CA ILE A 372 -13.09 -45.45 17.76
C ILE A 372 -11.69 -45.86 17.32
N GLU A 373 -11.07 -45.02 16.48
CA GLU A 373 -9.70 -45.15 15.97
C GLU A 373 -8.93 -43.84 16.17
N ASN A 374 -8.19 -43.76 17.27
CA ASN A 374 -7.30 -42.65 17.64
C ASN A 374 -5.84 -42.98 17.36
#